data_AF-A0A227J1F8-F1
#
_entry.id   AF-A0A227J1F8-F1
#
_cell.length_a   1.000
_cell.length_b   1.000
_cell.length_c   1.000
_cell.angle_alpha   90.00
_cell.angle_beta   90.00
_cell.angle_gamma   90.00
#
_symmetry.space_group_name_H-M   'P 1'
#
loop_
_entity.id
_entity.type
_entity.pdbx_description
1 polymer ?
#
loop_
_entity_poly.entity_id
_entity_poly.type
_entity_poly.pdbx_seq_one_letter_code
_entity_poly.pdbx_strand_id
1 'polypeptide(L)'
;GYPNKSRQEQQLALCTQWGANAIILGTVDPHAYEHNLKSWVGNTPVFATVNQLDLDEEQSTLLKGEVGVDWYWMGYEAGKYLAERHPKGSGKTNIALL
;
A
#
# COMPACT_ATOMS: atom_id res chain seq x y z
N GLY A 1 -8.62 -3.37 8.70
CA GLY A 1 -7.76 -4.48 8.28
C GLY A 1 -8.34 -5.10 7.03
N TYR A 2 -7.49 -5.75 6.24
CA TYR A 2 -7.85 -6.32 4.95
C TYR A 2 -9.02 -7.33 5.05
N PRO A 3 -10.00 -7.30 4.12
CA PRO A 3 -10.37 -6.22 3.22
C PRO A 3 -11.52 -5.39 3.82
N ASN A 4 -11.26 -4.17 4.30
CA ASN A 4 -12.31 -3.34 4.91
C ASN A 4 -12.26 -1.88 4.44
N LYS A 5 -12.50 -1.71 3.14
CA LYS A 5 -12.53 -0.42 2.45
C LYS A 5 -13.57 0.54 3.01
N SER A 6 -14.80 0.06 3.23
CA SER A 6 -15.88 0.91 3.75
C SER A 6 -15.57 1.52 5.11
N ARG A 7 -14.94 0.75 6.02
CA ARG A 7 -14.50 1.30 7.30
C ARG A 7 -13.37 2.33 7.14
N GLN A 8 -12.45 2.11 6.19
CA GLN A 8 -11.38 3.08 5.92
C GLN A 8 -11.94 4.38 5.32
N GLU A 9 -12.93 4.31 4.44
CA GLU A 9 -13.65 5.48 3.91
C GLU A 9 -14.29 6.31 5.03
N GLN A 10 -14.97 5.66 5.98
CA GLN A 10 -15.54 6.33 7.16
C GLN A 10 -14.46 7.02 7.99
N GLN A 11 -13.30 6.37 8.17
CA GLN A 11 -12.19 6.94 8.93
C GLN A 11 -11.58 8.16 8.22
N LEU A 12 -11.42 8.11 6.89
CA LEU A 12 -10.95 9.25 6.11
C LEU A 12 -11.89 10.44 6.23
N ALA A 13 -13.21 10.22 6.10
CA ALA A 13 -14.21 11.27 6.26
C ALA A 13 -14.16 11.90 7.67
N LEU A 14 -13.98 11.09 8.72
CA LEU A 14 -13.83 11.59 10.09
C LEU A 14 -12.56 12.43 10.28
N CYS A 15 -11.44 12.06 9.68
CA CYS A 15 -10.21 12.86 9.72
C CYS A 15 -10.41 14.24 9.10
N THR A 16 -11.09 14.31 7.95
CA THR A 16 -11.41 15.57 7.29
C THR A 16 -12.40 16.40 8.10
N GLN A 17 -13.44 15.78 8.67
CA GLN A 17 -14.40 16.46 9.54
C GLN A 17 -13.74 17.01 10.81
N TRP A 18 -12.77 16.30 11.36
CA TRP A 18 -11.98 16.74 12.51
C TRP A 18 -11.09 17.96 12.20
N GLY A 19 -10.83 18.24 10.92
CA GLY A 19 -9.96 19.34 10.48
C GLY A 19 -8.48 18.97 10.51
N ALA A 20 -8.14 17.70 10.25
CA ALA A 20 -6.75 17.26 10.18
C ALA A 20 -5.95 18.08 9.16
N ASN A 21 -4.72 18.48 9.52
CA ASN A 21 -3.85 19.20 8.60
C ASN A 21 -3.20 18.28 7.54
N ALA A 22 -3.13 16.98 7.81
CA ALA A 22 -2.69 15.94 6.89
C ALA A 22 -3.23 14.57 7.35
N ILE A 23 -3.28 13.60 6.45
CA ILE A 23 -3.70 12.22 6.72
C ILE A 23 -2.53 11.29 6.42
N ILE A 24 -2.21 10.42 7.37
CA ILE A 24 -1.28 9.30 7.18
C ILE A 24 -2.11 8.06 6.83
N LEU A 25 -1.95 7.54 5.61
CA LEU A 25 -2.80 6.50 5.06
C LEU A 25 -2.00 5.22 4.79
N GLY A 26 -2.30 4.15 5.54
CA GLY A 26 -1.99 2.78 5.12
C GLY A 26 -3.19 2.19 4.42
N THR A 27 -3.22 2.20 3.08
CA THR A 27 -4.38 1.75 2.31
C THR A 27 -4.67 0.26 2.53
N VAL A 28 -5.94 -0.13 2.49
CA VAL A 28 -6.37 -1.55 2.56
C VAL A 28 -6.42 -2.25 1.21
N ASP A 29 -6.09 -1.56 0.13
CA ASP A 29 -5.91 -2.13 -1.21
C ASP A 29 -5.19 -1.07 -2.06
N PRO A 30 -4.21 -1.45 -2.89
CA PRO A 30 -3.47 -0.48 -3.71
C PRO A 30 -4.38 0.37 -4.60
N HIS A 31 -5.48 -0.19 -5.10
CA HIS A 31 -6.42 0.47 -6.00
C HIS A 31 -7.68 0.99 -5.29
N ALA A 32 -7.74 0.94 -3.94
CA ALA A 32 -8.95 1.31 -3.18
C ALA A 32 -9.46 2.72 -3.53
N TYR A 33 -8.57 3.65 -3.84
CA TYR A 33 -8.89 5.07 -4.01
C TYR A 33 -8.43 5.65 -5.33
N GLU A 34 -8.12 4.79 -6.30
CA GLU A 34 -7.48 5.15 -7.57
C GLU A 34 -8.15 6.35 -8.24
N HIS A 35 -9.49 6.42 -8.19
CA HIS A 35 -10.31 7.45 -8.85
C HIS A 35 -11.17 8.30 -7.91
N ASN A 36 -11.08 8.13 -6.59
CA ASN A 36 -12.02 8.78 -5.67
C ASN A 36 -11.46 9.20 -4.31
N LEU A 37 -10.13 9.26 -4.14
CA LEU A 37 -9.50 9.69 -2.89
C LEU A 37 -10.04 11.06 -2.42
N LYS A 38 -10.17 12.01 -3.34
CA LYS A 38 -10.64 13.38 -3.09
C LYS A 38 -12.04 13.44 -2.47
N SER A 39 -12.90 12.49 -2.80
CA SER A 39 -14.25 12.39 -2.23
C SER A 39 -14.24 12.16 -0.71
N TRP A 40 -13.14 11.62 -0.18
CA TRP A 40 -13.01 11.29 1.24
C TRP A 40 -12.15 12.28 2.00
N VAL A 41 -11.09 12.80 1.38
CA VAL A 41 -10.10 13.66 2.06
C VAL A 41 -10.24 15.14 1.72
N GLY A 42 -11.06 15.49 0.73
CA GLY A 42 -11.14 16.85 0.20
C GLY A 42 -9.79 17.31 -0.33
N ASN A 43 -9.31 18.46 0.17
CA ASN A 43 -7.97 18.98 -0.16
C ASN A 43 -6.93 18.66 0.93
N THR A 44 -7.26 17.79 1.89
CA THR A 44 -6.34 17.42 2.98
C THR A 44 -5.16 16.63 2.40
N PRO A 45 -3.91 17.07 2.60
CA PRO A 45 -2.73 16.35 2.14
C PRO A 45 -2.66 14.91 2.68
N VAL A 46 -2.31 13.95 1.82
CA VAL A 46 -2.16 12.54 2.18
C VAL A 46 -0.69 12.12 2.10
N PHE A 47 -0.25 11.34 3.08
CA PHE A 47 1.05 10.65 3.08
C PHE A 47 0.79 9.15 3.16
N ALA A 48 1.23 8.39 2.16
CA ALA A 48 1.03 6.94 2.15
C ALA A 48 2.07 6.25 3.04
N THR A 49 1.67 5.15 3.68
CA THR A 49 2.58 4.36 4.52
C THR A 49 2.42 2.86 4.29
N VAL A 50 3.56 2.17 4.21
CA VAL A 50 3.73 0.70 4.12
C VAL A 50 3.16 0.08 2.84
N ASN A 51 1.86 0.21 2.63
CA ASN A 51 1.15 -0.34 1.48
C ASN A 51 1.19 0.65 0.32
N GLN A 52 1.42 0.13 -0.87
CA GLN A 52 1.32 0.88 -2.12
C GLN A 52 -0.07 1.53 -2.24
N LEU A 53 -0.13 2.80 -2.64
CA LEU A 53 -1.37 3.51 -2.95
C LEU A 53 -1.28 4.00 -4.38
N ASP A 54 -1.96 3.31 -5.29
CA ASP A 54 -1.98 3.65 -6.70
C ASP A 54 -3.14 4.61 -6.96
N LEU A 55 -2.80 5.74 -7.59
CA LEU A 55 -3.70 6.86 -7.84
C LEU A 55 -3.62 7.27 -9.30
N ASP A 56 -4.76 7.67 -9.87
CA ASP A 56 -4.76 8.35 -11.16
C ASP A 56 -4.16 9.76 -11.06
N GLU A 57 -3.98 10.41 -12.21
CA GLU A 57 -3.38 11.75 -12.29
C GLU A 57 -4.13 12.78 -11.44
N GLU A 58 -5.46 12.71 -11.36
CA GLU A 58 -6.26 13.66 -10.58
C GLU A 58 -6.01 13.47 -9.08
N GLN A 59 -6.10 12.22 -8.61
CA GLN A 59 -5.95 11.91 -7.20
C GLN A 59 -4.50 12.07 -6.73
N SER A 60 -3.50 11.85 -7.61
CA SER A 60 -2.07 11.95 -7.31
C SER A 60 -1.68 13.32 -6.73
N THR A 61 -2.41 14.37 -7.08
CA THR A 61 -2.18 15.73 -6.56
C THR A 61 -2.37 15.83 -5.04
N LEU A 62 -3.08 14.90 -4.40
CA LEU A 62 -3.30 14.85 -2.96
C LEU A 62 -2.15 14.14 -2.20
N LEU A 63 -1.39 13.28 -2.88
CA LEU A 63 -0.31 12.49 -2.29
C LEU A 63 0.98 13.32 -2.20
N LYS A 64 1.50 13.52 -0.99
CA LYS A 64 2.65 14.40 -0.72
C LYS A 64 3.93 13.67 -0.35
N GLY A 65 3.84 12.37 -0.12
CA GLY A 65 4.99 11.54 0.17
C GLY A 65 4.57 10.14 0.56
N GLU A 66 5.52 9.23 0.46
CA GLU A 66 5.32 7.83 0.76
C GLU A 66 6.46 7.33 1.63
N VAL A 67 6.13 6.53 2.64
CA VAL A 67 7.11 5.87 3.50
C VAL A 67 6.79 4.39 3.52
N GLY A 68 7.69 3.55 3.02
CA GLY A 68 7.46 2.12 2.94
C GLY A 68 8.75 1.33 2.81
N VAL A 69 8.56 0.06 2.51
CA VAL A 69 9.62 -0.89 2.17
C VAL A 69 9.54 -1.17 0.68
N ASP A 70 10.69 -1.45 0.06
CA ASP A 70 10.71 -1.88 -1.33
C ASP A 70 10.30 -3.37 -1.40
N TRP A 71 9.04 -3.58 -1.80
CA TRP A 71 8.43 -4.90 -1.92
C TRP A 71 9.15 -5.79 -2.92
N TYR A 72 9.75 -5.22 -3.97
CA TYR A 72 10.53 -5.97 -4.95
C TYR A 72 11.76 -6.57 -4.27
N TRP A 73 12.53 -5.75 -3.53
CA TRP A 73 13.71 -6.25 -2.82
C TRP A 73 13.37 -7.27 -1.74
N MET A 74 12.26 -7.09 -1.03
CA MET A 74 11.81 -8.11 -0.07
C MET A 74 11.54 -9.47 -0.74
N GLY A 75 10.82 -9.47 -1.87
CA GLY A 75 10.56 -10.69 -2.63
C GLY A 75 11.84 -11.28 -3.23
N TYR A 76 12.72 -10.42 -3.75
CA TYR A 76 14.00 -10.82 -4.34
C TYR A 76 14.90 -11.49 -3.31
N GLU A 77 15.12 -10.89 -2.14
CA GLU A 77 15.99 -11.44 -1.10
C GLU A 77 15.43 -12.76 -0.53
N ALA A 78 14.11 -12.89 -0.39
CA ALA A 78 13.48 -14.16 -0.02
C ALA A 78 13.72 -15.25 -1.08
N GLY A 79 13.53 -14.92 -2.37
CA GLY A 79 13.80 -15.83 -3.48
C GLY A 79 15.27 -16.22 -3.59
N LYS A 80 16.17 -15.26 -3.42
CA LYS A 80 17.62 -15.47 -3.40
C LYS A 80 18.04 -16.44 -2.29
N TYR A 81 17.54 -16.22 -1.07
CA TYR A 81 17.81 -17.13 0.06
C TYR A 81 17.40 -18.57 -0.26
N LEU A 82 16.21 -18.78 -0.85
CA LEU A 82 15.75 -20.11 -1.26
C LEU A 82 16.63 -20.72 -2.36
N ALA A 83 17.03 -19.92 -3.36
CA ALA A 83 17.89 -20.37 -4.44
C ALA A 83 19.30 -20.76 -3.96
N GLU A 84 19.88 -20.01 -3.02
CA GLU A 84 21.17 -20.32 -2.39
C GLU A 84 21.12 -21.61 -1.57
N ARG A 85 19.99 -21.90 -0.93
CA ARG A 85 19.78 -23.13 -0.15
C ARG A 85 19.55 -24.36 -1.02
N HIS A 86 19.10 -24.18 -2.26
CA HIS A 86 18.81 -25.23 -3.24
C HIS A 86 19.51 -24.94 -4.58
N PRO A 87 20.86 -24.97 -4.63
CA PRO A 87 21.61 -24.61 -5.83
C PRO A 87 21.34 -25.58 -7.00
N LYS A 88 21.75 -25.17 -8.21
CA LYS A 88 21.60 -25.97 -9.43
C LYS A 88 22.18 -27.37 -9.23
N GLY A 89 21.33 -28.39 -9.41
CA GLY A 89 21.67 -29.79 -9.17
C GLY A 89 21.02 -30.40 -7.92
N SER A 90 20.33 -29.62 -7.09
CA SER A 90 19.64 -30.09 -5.87
C SER A 90 18.38 -30.93 -6.12
N GLY A 91 18.03 -31.21 -7.38
CA GLY A 91 16.78 -31.89 -7.74
C GLY A 91 15.55 -30.98 -7.61
N LYS A 92 14.35 -31.59 -7.55
CA LYS A 92 13.08 -30.85 -7.40
C LYS A 92 12.87 -30.47 -5.94
N THR A 93 12.59 -29.19 -5.67
CA THR A 93 12.24 -28.68 -4.35
C THR A 93 10.84 -28.07 -4.41
N ASN A 94 9.98 -28.44 -3.46
CA ASN A 94 8.63 -27.87 -3.37
C ASN A 94 8.68 -26.56 -2.59
N ILE A 95 8.10 -25.50 -3.15
CA ILE A 95 7.93 -24.18 -2.52
C ILE A 95 6.44 -23.92 -2.41
N ALA A 96 6.00 -23.34 -1.30
CA ALA A 96 4.63 -22.89 -1.10
C ALA A 96 4.62 -21.39 -0.78
N LEU A 97 3.63 -20.68 -1.32
CA LEU A 97 3.28 -19.30 -0.98
C LEU A 97 1.83 -19.33 -0.49
N LEU A 98 1.57 -18.76 0.68
CA LEU A 98 0.26 -18.72 1.34
C LEU A 98 -0.45 -17.39 1.08
#